data_AF-A0A5R9FUK1-F1
#
_entry.id   AF-A0A5R9FUK1-F1
#
_cell.length_a   1.000
_cell.length_b   1.000
_cell.length_c   1.000
_cell.angle_alpha   90.00
_cell.angle_beta   90.00
_cell.angle_gamma   90.00
#
_symmetry.space_group_name_H-M   'P 1'
#
loop_
_entity.id
_entity.type
_entity.pdbx_description
1 polymer ?
#
loop_
_entity_poly.entity_id
_entity_poly.type
_entity_poly.pdbx_seq_one_letter_code
_entity_poly.pdbx_strand_id
1 'polypeptide(L)'
;MADSSASPTTPQNEEHALFFVRVWAEAVLREVARVRDTRRRAAVNDRNYERMEDWSPTEEDLDRDFREQWAQEHTLVWAAFQLEQWRARLHKERGIEPDPEHPLLRTMRNALEHLVDAQFVDERAESPAPTGKEGSALRQLKGLDIALGGEASFGHIDPAQVEAAALNVVRSIERDLEQEAIDRYVALLDEDGAADV
;
A
#
# COMPACT_ATOMS: atom_id res chain seq x y z
N MET A 1 39.36 -5.69 10.31
CA MET A 1 38.56 -5.73 9.07
C MET A 1 37.68 -6.96 9.18
N ALA A 2 36.40 -6.77 9.52
CA ALA A 2 35.46 -7.88 9.59
C ALA A 2 35.03 -8.20 8.16
N ASP A 3 35.40 -9.39 7.72
CA ASP A 3 35.00 -9.97 6.45
C ASP A 3 33.50 -10.28 6.55
N SER A 4 32.67 -9.42 5.96
CA SER A 4 31.22 -9.58 5.92
C SER A 4 30.89 -10.68 4.92
N SER A 5 30.99 -11.93 5.37
CA SER A 5 30.46 -13.09 4.65
C SER A 5 28.95 -12.93 4.49
N ALA A 6 28.52 -12.42 3.34
CA ALA A 6 27.16 -12.62 2.88
C ALA A 6 26.96 -14.14 2.81
N SER A 7 26.15 -14.68 3.72
CA SER A 7 25.78 -16.09 3.65
C SER A 7 25.14 -16.35 2.28
N PRO A 8 25.48 -17.46 1.60
CA PRO A 8 24.95 -17.75 0.27
C PRO A 8 23.42 -17.79 0.33
N THR A 9 22.78 -17.02 -0.54
CA THR A 9 21.33 -17.05 -0.76
C THR A 9 20.91 -18.50 -0.99
N THR A 10 20.00 -19.04 -0.16
CA THR A 10 19.46 -20.37 -0.41
C THR A 10 18.31 -20.25 -1.41
N PRO A 11 18.19 -21.13 -2.42
CA PRO A 11 17.06 -21.15 -3.36
C PRO A 11 15.69 -21.11 -2.64
N GLN A 12 15.63 -21.71 -1.46
CA GLN A 12 14.46 -21.71 -0.58
C GLN A 12 14.04 -20.31 -0.09
N ASN A 13 14.99 -19.41 0.21
CA ASN A 13 14.65 -18.05 0.65
C ASN A 13 14.07 -17.21 -0.48
N GLU A 14 14.59 -17.38 -1.71
CA GLU A 14 14.03 -16.74 -2.89
C GLU A 14 12.60 -17.22 -3.15
N GLU A 15 12.37 -18.53 -3.11
CA GLU A 15 11.03 -19.12 -3.27
C GLU A 15 10.02 -18.58 -2.24
N HIS A 16 10.42 -18.46 -0.97
CA HIS A 16 9.59 -17.86 0.07
C HIS A 16 9.33 -16.37 -0.19
N ALA A 17 10.34 -15.60 -0.59
CA ALA A 17 10.16 -14.19 -0.91
C ALA A 17 9.19 -14.01 -2.09
N LEU A 18 9.33 -14.81 -3.14
CA LEU A 18 8.41 -14.82 -4.28
C LEU A 18 6.99 -15.22 -3.87
N PHE A 19 6.83 -16.21 -3.00
CA PHE A 19 5.54 -16.59 -2.45
C PHE A 19 4.88 -15.40 -1.74
N PHE A 20 5.60 -14.69 -0.86
CA PHE A 20 5.03 -13.54 -0.16
C PHE A 20 4.76 -12.35 -1.07
N VAL A 21 5.58 -12.12 -2.10
CA VAL A 21 5.29 -11.13 -3.15
C VAL A 21 3.93 -11.41 -3.79
N ARG A 22 3.64 -12.67 -4.17
CA ARG A 22 2.34 -13.05 -4.76
C ARG A 22 1.19 -12.87 -3.78
N VAL A 23 1.36 -13.32 -2.54
CA VAL A 23 0.35 -13.16 -1.47
C VAL A 23 -0.05 -11.69 -1.29
N TRP A 24 0.93 -10.79 -1.21
CA TRP A 24 0.66 -9.39 -0.99
C TRP A 24 0.18 -8.66 -2.25
N ALA A 25 0.60 -9.07 -3.45
CA ALA A 25 0.04 -8.55 -4.71
C ALA A 25 -1.46 -8.89 -4.81
N GLU A 26 -1.83 -10.14 -4.53
CA GLU A 26 -3.24 -10.55 -4.48
C GLU A 26 -4.03 -9.80 -3.39
N ALA A 27 -3.42 -9.57 -2.23
CA ALA A 27 -4.04 -8.79 -1.16
C ALA A 27 -4.29 -7.35 -1.60
N VAL A 28 -3.32 -6.67 -2.23
CA VAL A 28 -3.50 -5.32 -2.77
C VAL A 28 -4.65 -5.28 -3.77
N LEU A 29 -4.70 -6.21 -4.73
CA LEU A 29 -5.79 -6.25 -5.71
C LEU A 29 -7.17 -6.44 -5.07
N ARG A 30 -7.26 -7.29 -4.05
CA ARG A 30 -8.49 -7.51 -3.28
C ARG A 30 -8.91 -6.27 -2.50
N GLU A 31 -7.98 -5.61 -1.83
CA GLU A 31 -8.27 -4.41 -1.05
C GLU A 31 -8.61 -3.22 -1.94
N VAL A 32 -7.98 -3.06 -3.11
CA VAL A 32 -8.38 -2.05 -4.10
C VAL A 32 -9.84 -2.25 -4.53
N ALA A 33 -10.26 -3.49 -4.77
CA ALA A 33 -11.65 -3.78 -5.12
C ALA A 33 -12.61 -3.43 -3.98
N ARG A 34 -12.26 -3.77 -2.73
CA ARG A 34 -13.06 -3.43 -1.53
C ARG A 34 -13.18 -1.93 -1.33
N VAL A 35 -12.06 -1.21 -1.37
CA VAL A 35 -12.01 0.25 -1.19
C VAL A 35 -12.85 0.96 -2.25
N ARG A 36 -12.78 0.53 -3.53
CA ARG A 36 -13.62 1.08 -4.60
C ARG A 36 -15.11 0.86 -4.36
N ASP A 37 -15.50 -0.31 -3.87
CA ASP A 37 -16.89 -0.63 -3.55
C ASP A 37 -17.40 0.24 -2.39
N THR A 38 -16.62 0.34 -1.31
CA THR A 38 -16.95 1.15 -0.13
C THR A 38 -17.06 2.62 -0.47
N ARG A 39 -16.11 3.19 -1.23
CA ARG A 39 -16.20 4.59 -1.69
C ARG A 39 -17.44 4.83 -2.53
N ARG A 40 -17.80 3.88 -3.41
CA ARG A 40 -19.01 3.98 -4.22
C ARG A 40 -20.26 3.97 -3.34
N ARG A 41 -20.34 3.08 -2.36
CA ARG A 41 -21.46 3.01 -1.42
C ARG A 41 -21.56 4.28 -0.59
N ALA A 42 -20.46 4.74 0.00
CA ALA A 42 -20.39 5.97 0.78
C ALA A 42 -20.87 7.18 -0.04
N ALA A 43 -20.39 7.34 -1.28
CA ALA A 43 -20.80 8.43 -2.16
C ALA A 43 -22.28 8.36 -2.59
N VAL A 44 -22.86 7.16 -2.67
CA VAL A 44 -24.30 6.99 -2.94
C VAL A 44 -25.10 7.37 -1.70
N ASN A 45 -24.68 6.90 -0.53
CA ASN A 45 -25.37 7.16 0.73
C ASN A 45 -25.31 8.64 1.11
N ASP A 46 -24.17 9.30 0.94
CA ASP A 46 -24.00 10.74 1.14
C ASP A 46 -25.00 11.55 0.28
N ARG A 47 -25.04 11.31 -1.05
CA ARG A 47 -26.02 11.95 -1.95
C ARG A 47 -27.48 11.64 -1.60
N ASN A 48 -27.74 10.46 -1.03
CA ASN A 48 -29.10 10.10 -0.62
C ASN A 48 -29.46 10.76 0.70
N TYR A 49 -28.52 10.92 1.63
CA TYR A 49 -28.70 11.63 2.89
C TYR A 49 -29.13 13.07 2.66
N GLU A 50 -28.49 13.77 1.73
CA GLU A 50 -28.82 15.16 1.36
C GLU A 50 -30.26 15.35 0.88
N ARG A 51 -30.93 14.29 0.41
CA ARG A 51 -32.33 14.36 -0.04
C ARG A 51 -33.33 14.43 1.11
N MET A 52 -32.93 14.03 2.32
CA MET A 52 -33.78 14.07 3.53
C MET A 52 -35.16 13.41 3.35
N GLU A 53 -35.21 12.32 2.59
CA GLU A 53 -36.43 11.55 2.34
C GLU A 53 -36.55 10.41 3.36
N ASP A 54 -37.74 9.81 3.50
CA ASP A 54 -37.97 8.69 4.44
C ASP A 54 -37.11 7.44 4.13
N TRP A 55 -36.62 7.33 2.90
CA TRP A 55 -35.73 6.25 2.45
C TRP A 55 -34.25 6.63 2.49
N SER A 56 -33.92 7.89 2.81
CA SER A 56 -32.54 8.35 2.92
C SER A 56 -31.83 7.60 4.04
N PRO A 57 -30.52 7.30 3.88
CA PRO A 57 -29.71 6.77 4.97
C PRO A 57 -29.73 7.74 6.16
N THR A 58 -29.46 7.21 7.35
CA THR A 58 -29.33 8.01 8.57
C THR A 58 -27.89 8.52 8.74
N GLU A 59 -27.68 9.47 9.64
CA GLU A 59 -26.33 9.91 10.03
C GLU A 59 -25.49 8.73 10.57
N GLU A 60 -26.11 7.80 11.32
CA GLU A 60 -25.46 6.59 11.80
C GLU A 60 -24.98 5.66 10.66
N ASP A 61 -25.71 5.63 9.54
CA ASP A 61 -25.32 4.88 8.35
C ASP A 61 -24.09 5.50 7.68
N LEU A 62 -24.02 6.83 7.58
CA LEU A 62 -22.84 7.54 7.07
C LEU A 62 -21.62 7.31 7.96
N ASP A 63 -21.82 7.37 9.28
CA ASP A 63 -20.78 7.13 10.28
C ASP A 63 -20.20 5.71 10.15
N ARG A 64 -21.07 4.73 9.89
CA ARG A 64 -20.66 3.35 9.64
C ARG A 64 -19.88 3.23 8.34
N ASP A 65 -20.34 3.86 7.26
CA ASP A 65 -19.62 3.87 5.99
C ASP A 65 -18.24 4.52 6.13
N PHE A 66 -18.12 5.62 6.88
CA PHE A 66 -16.84 6.28 7.14
C PHE A 66 -15.88 5.37 7.90
N ARG A 67 -16.32 4.75 9.00
CA ARG A 67 -15.47 3.80 9.76
C ARG A 67 -14.98 2.64 8.89
N GLU A 68 -15.86 2.13 8.02
CA GLU A 68 -15.50 1.04 7.10
C GLU A 68 -14.51 1.51 6.02
N GLN A 69 -14.76 2.67 5.40
CA GLN A 69 -13.83 3.29 4.45
C GLN A 69 -12.47 3.49 5.09
N TRP A 70 -12.43 4.07 6.28
CA TRP A 70 -11.19 4.36 6.99
C TRP A 70 -10.36 3.11 7.28
N ALA A 71 -11.02 2.05 7.76
CA ALA A 71 -10.36 0.78 8.04
C ALA A 71 -9.83 0.11 6.76
N GLN A 72 -10.63 0.08 5.69
CA GLN A 72 -10.23 -0.55 4.42
C GLN A 72 -9.08 0.19 3.75
N GLU A 73 -9.12 1.52 3.76
CA GLU A 73 -8.07 2.33 3.19
C GLU A 73 -6.75 2.17 3.98
N HIS A 74 -6.82 2.12 5.31
CA HIS A 74 -5.67 1.78 6.15
C HIS A 74 -5.10 0.38 5.81
N THR A 75 -5.97 -0.59 5.58
CA THR A 75 -5.58 -1.96 5.19
C THR A 75 -4.88 -1.98 3.82
N LEU A 76 -5.36 -1.19 2.86
CA LEU A 76 -4.72 -1.05 1.55
C LEU A 76 -3.30 -0.50 1.66
N VAL A 77 -3.07 0.53 2.50
CA VAL A 77 -1.73 1.09 2.74
C VAL A 77 -0.78 0.03 3.30
N TRP A 78 -1.25 -0.76 4.28
CA TRP A 78 -0.44 -1.84 4.85
C TRP A 78 -0.15 -2.95 3.85
N ALA A 79 -1.14 -3.35 3.06
CA ALA A 79 -0.94 -4.38 2.03
C ALA A 79 0.09 -3.94 0.98
N ALA A 80 0.00 -2.69 0.53
CA ALA A 80 0.94 -2.11 -0.42
C ALA A 80 2.36 -2.01 0.17
N PHE A 81 2.48 -1.56 1.42
CA PHE A 81 3.77 -1.52 2.11
C PHE A 81 4.40 -2.91 2.25
N GLN A 82 3.63 -3.92 2.69
CA GLN A 82 4.14 -5.29 2.80
C GLN A 82 4.61 -5.82 1.45
N LEU A 83 3.88 -5.53 0.38
CA LEU A 83 4.31 -5.88 -0.98
C LEU A 83 5.66 -5.26 -1.35
N GLU A 84 5.89 -3.98 -1.06
CA GLU A 84 7.17 -3.31 -1.29
C GLU A 84 8.31 -3.97 -0.52
N GLN A 85 8.09 -4.31 0.76
CA GLN A 85 9.12 -4.97 1.59
C GLN A 85 9.48 -6.36 1.06
N TRP A 86 8.49 -7.15 0.63
CA TRP A 86 8.75 -8.48 0.08
C TRP A 86 9.38 -8.43 -1.31
N ARG A 87 9.05 -7.42 -2.13
CA ARG A 87 9.75 -7.18 -3.41
C ARG A 87 11.21 -6.83 -3.17
N ALA A 88 11.49 -5.90 -2.25
CA ALA A 88 12.86 -5.54 -1.89
C ALA A 88 13.64 -6.75 -1.35
N ARG A 89 12.99 -7.61 -0.56
CA ARG A 89 13.58 -8.87 -0.11
C ARG A 89 13.89 -9.81 -1.28
N LEU A 90 12.96 -9.98 -2.22
CA LEU A 90 13.15 -10.82 -3.40
C LEU A 90 14.31 -10.32 -4.27
N HIS A 91 14.39 -9.01 -4.53
CA HIS A 91 15.52 -8.41 -5.25
C HIS A 91 16.84 -8.72 -4.56
N LYS A 92 16.89 -8.57 -3.23
CA LYS A 92 18.09 -8.91 -2.44
C LYS A 92 18.49 -10.37 -2.58
N GLU A 93 17.54 -11.31 -2.52
CA GLU A 93 17.87 -12.74 -2.70
C GLU A 93 18.45 -13.01 -4.10
N ARG A 94 17.99 -12.27 -5.11
CA ARG A 94 18.46 -12.35 -6.51
C ARG A 94 19.74 -11.56 -6.78
N GLY A 95 20.31 -10.89 -5.78
CA GLY A 95 21.49 -10.03 -5.98
C GLY A 95 21.21 -8.76 -6.80
N ILE A 96 19.94 -8.35 -6.88
CA ILE A 96 19.49 -7.12 -7.54
C ILE A 96 19.34 -6.02 -6.48
N GLU A 97 19.76 -4.80 -6.80
CA GLU A 97 19.55 -3.65 -5.91
C GLU A 97 18.04 -3.36 -5.78
N PRO A 98 17.48 -3.30 -4.57
CA PRO A 98 16.06 -3.03 -4.38
C PRO A 98 15.63 -1.66 -4.90
N ASP A 99 14.45 -1.59 -5.51
CA ASP A 99 13.81 -0.32 -5.82
C ASP A 99 13.54 0.49 -4.54
N PRO A 100 13.62 1.83 -4.59
CA PRO A 100 13.23 2.67 -3.46
C PRO A 100 11.72 2.57 -3.19
N GLU A 101 11.34 2.58 -1.90
CA GLU A 101 9.94 2.64 -1.48
C GLU A 101 9.21 3.85 -2.09
N HIS A 102 7.94 3.67 -2.46
CA HIS A 102 7.11 4.73 -2.99
C HIS A 102 6.89 5.81 -1.91
N PRO A 103 7.29 7.08 -2.15
CA PRO A 103 7.32 8.10 -1.09
C PRO A 103 5.97 8.31 -0.40
N LEU A 104 4.86 8.32 -1.16
CA LEU A 104 3.51 8.47 -0.62
C LEU A 104 3.13 7.32 0.33
N LEU A 105 3.30 6.07 -0.11
CA LEU A 105 2.92 4.88 0.67
C LEU A 105 3.74 4.80 1.95
N ARG A 106 5.04 5.10 1.87
CA ARG A 106 5.91 5.20 3.04
C ARG A 106 5.44 6.28 4.03
N THR A 107 5.15 7.49 3.56
CA THR A 107 4.67 8.57 4.43
C THR A 107 3.33 8.22 5.07
N MET A 108 2.41 7.62 4.31
CA MET A 108 1.14 7.15 4.84
C MET A 108 1.29 6.05 5.88
N ARG A 109 2.09 5.01 5.59
CA ARG A 109 2.35 3.93 6.55
C ARG A 109 2.93 4.50 7.85
N ASN A 110 3.91 5.39 7.76
CA ASN A 110 4.50 6.02 8.94
C ASN A 110 3.47 6.87 9.72
N ALA A 111 2.55 7.55 9.04
CA ALA A 111 1.50 8.32 9.71
C ALA A 111 0.51 7.39 10.45
N LEU A 112 0.14 6.27 9.82
CA LEU A 112 -0.80 5.30 10.38
C LEU A 112 -0.19 4.46 11.51
N GLU A 113 1.06 4.07 11.38
CA GLU A 113 1.82 3.36 12.43
C GLU A 113 1.91 4.18 13.72
N HIS A 114 2.06 5.50 13.61
CA HIS A 114 2.15 6.42 14.74
C HIS A 114 0.84 7.15 15.05
N LEU A 115 -0.29 6.69 14.50
CA LEU A 115 -1.59 7.35 14.70
C LEU A 115 -2.03 7.34 16.17
N VAL A 116 -1.65 6.31 16.94
CA VAL A 116 -1.96 6.21 18.37
C VAL A 116 -1.26 7.29 19.21
N ASP A 117 -0.14 7.79 18.72
CA ASP A 117 0.66 8.83 19.37
C ASP A 117 0.26 10.25 18.91
N ALA A 118 -0.75 10.36 18.02
CA ALA A 118 -1.20 11.63 17.47
C ALA A 118 -1.90 12.50 18.52
N GLN A 119 -1.90 13.81 18.29
CA GLN A 119 -2.83 14.72 18.95
C GLN A 119 -4.14 14.77 18.17
N PHE A 120 -5.27 14.69 18.84
CA PHE A 120 -6.58 14.78 18.20
C PHE A 120 -7.19 16.16 18.46
N VAL A 121 -7.37 16.94 17.40
CA VAL A 121 -7.88 18.32 17.44
C VAL A 121 -8.90 18.47 16.32
N ASP A 122 -10.10 18.97 16.63
CA ASP A 122 -11.15 19.27 15.65
C ASP A 122 -11.33 18.16 14.59
N GLU A 123 -11.53 16.92 15.05
CA GLU A 123 -11.77 15.75 14.18
C GLU A 123 -10.61 15.39 13.25
N ARG A 124 -9.40 15.88 13.56
CA ARG A 124 -8.17 15.55 12.85
C ARG A 124 -7.17 14.90 13.78
N ALA A 125 -6.41 13.96 13.23
CA ALA A 125 -5.19 13.46 13.84
C ALA A 125 -4.00 14.29 13.37
N GLU A 126 -3.38 15.00 14.30
CA GLU A 126 -2.27 15.91 14.06
C GLU A 126 -0.99 15.42 14.73
N SER A 127 0.13 16.01 14.31
CA SER A 127 1.43 15.72 14.89
C SER A 127 1.51 16.16 16.35
N PRO A 128 1.99 15.30 17.27
CA PRO A 128 2.11 15.64 18.69
C PRO A 128 3.18 16.69 19.02
N ALA A 129 4.06 16.99 18.06
CA ALA A 129 5.07 18.03 18.18
C ALA A 129 5.12 18.92 16.93
N PRO A 130 5.48 20.21 17.03
CA PRO A 130 5.59 21.09 15.87
C PRO A 130 6.85 20.81 15.02
N THR A 131 7.90 20.21 15.61
CA THR A 131 9.18 19.89 14.96
C THR A 131 9.73 18.55 15.47
N GLY A 132 10.80 18.04 14.84
CA GLY A 132 11.46 16.79 15.25
C GLY A 132 11.14 15.59 14.37
N LYS A 133 11.44 14.38 14.83
CA LYS A 133 11.14 13.12 14.11
C LYS A 133 9.73 12.61 14.42
N GLU A 134 9.32 12.75 15.67
CA GLU A 134 7.98 12.41 16.16
C GLU A 134 6.93 13.20 15.37
N GLY A 135 5.86 12.51 14.94
CA GLY A 135 4.79 13.11 14.14
C GLY A 135 5.19 13.63 12.75
N SER A 136 6.41 13.38 12.27
CA SER A 136 6.89 13.95 11.01
C SER A 136 6.07 13.56 9.79
N ALA A 137 5.57 12.31 9.76
CA ALA A 137 4.67 11.84 8.71
C ALA A 137 3.33 12.60 8.74
N LEU A 138 2.69 12.72 9.91
CA LEU A 138 1.47 13.52 10.07
C LEU A 138 1.68 14.98 9.64
N ARG A 139 2.83 15.60 9.95
CA ARG A 139 3.14 16.95 9.44
C ARG A 139 3.27 17.00 7.92
N GLN A 140 3.90 16.01 7.30
CA GLN A 140 4.01 15.94 5.83
C GLN A 140 2.63 15.81 5.18
N LEU A 141 1.71 15.09 5.82
CA LEU A 141 0.33 14.92 5.35
C LEU A 141 -0.60 16.08 5.75
N LYS A 142 -0.13 16.99 6.62
CA LYS A 142 -0.92 18.04 7.26
C LYS A 142 -2.09 17.48 8.07
N GLY A 143 -1.84 16.38 8.77
CA GLY A 143 -2.83 15.63 9.54
C GLY A 143 -3.61 14.61 8.71
N LEU A 144 -4.50 13.90 9.39
CA LEU A 144 -5.45 12.95 8.81
C LEU A 144 -6.84 13.27 9.34
N ASP A 145 -7.86 13.15 8.51
CA ASP A 145 -9.25 13.36 8.94
C ASP A 145 -9.75 12.08 9.63
N ILE A 146 -10.41 12.22 10.79
CA ILE A 146 -10.90 11.08 11.59
C ILE A 146 -12.41 11.13 11.85
N ALA A 147 -13.14 12.02 11.18
CA ALA A 147 -14.61 12.08 11.19
C ALA A 147 -15.20 12.38 9.80
N LEU A 148 -16.52 12.24 9.71
CA LEU A 148 -17.31 12.65 8.55
C LEU A 148 -17.18 14.15 8.27
N GLY A 149 -17.22 14.54 7.00
CA GLY A 149 -17.17 15.94 6.57
C GLY A 149 -15.77 16.48 6.28
N GLY A 150 -14.71 15.68 6.48
CA GLY A 150 -13.38 15.94 5.94
C GLY A 150 -13.35 15.86 4.41
N GLU A 151 -12.42 16.58 3.78
CA GLU A 151 -12.28 16.59 2.30
C GLU A 151 -11.82 15.23 1.77
N ALA A 152 -11.08 14.44 2.57
CA ALA A 152 -10.74 13.06 2.29
C ALA A 152 -10.31 12.33 3.57
N SER A 153 -10.51 11.00 3.60
CA SER A 153 -10.15 10.14 4.73
C SER A 153 -8.70 10.36 5.19
N PHE A 154 -7.74 10.50 4.27
CA PHE A 154 -6.33 10.76 4.64
C PHE A 154 -5.92 12.24 4.63
N GLY A 155 -6.79 13.13 5.12
CA GLY A 155 -6.53 14.57 5.08
C GLY A 155 -6.59 15.08 3.63
N HIS A 156 -5.57 15.78 3.16
CA HIS A 156 -5.56 16.34 1.79
C HIS A 156 -5.10 15.35 0.70
N ILE A 157 -4.86 14.08 1.02
CA ILE A 157 -4.50 13.09 0.00
C ILE A 157 -5.79 12.54 -0.61
N ASP A 158 -5.91 12.72 -1.93
CA ASP A 158 -6.95 12.04 -2.71
C ASP A 158 -6.79 10.52 -2.56
N PRO A 159 -7.79 9.81 -2.02
CA PRO A 159 -7.71 8.37 -1.83
C PRO A 159 -7.47 7.56 -3.13
N ALA A 160 -7.77 8.14 -4.30
CA ALA A 160 -7.42 7.56 -5.60
C ALA A 160 -5.90 7.56 -5.88
N GLN A 161 -5.14 8.51 -5.31
CA GLN A 161 -3.67 8.53 -5.43
C GLN A 161 -3.03 7.36 -4.68
N VAL A 162 -3.57 7.01 -3.51
CA VAL A 162 -3.11 5.85 -2.71
C VAL A 162 -3.35 4.55 -3.49
N GLU A 163 -4.54 4.43 -4.07
CA GLU A 163 -4.90 3.30 -4.92
C GLU A 163 -3.98 3.20 -6.15
N ALA A 164 -3.75 4.32 -6.84
CA ALA A 164 -2.88 4.35 -8.01
C ALA A 164 -1.43 3.98 -7.64
N ALA A 165 -0.92 4.47 -6.51
CA ALA A 165 0.40 4.10 -6.01
C ALA A 165 0.49 2.60 -5.71
N ALA A 166 -0.49 2.03 -5.00
CA ALA A 166 -0.54 0.60 -4.69
C ALA A 166 -0.60 -0.27 -5.96
N LEU A 167 -1.43 0.09 -6.94
CA LEU A 167 -1.51 -0.61 -8.22
C LEU A 167 -0.23 -0.48 -9.05
N ASN A 168 0.49 0.64 -8.95
CA ASN A 168 1.77 0.81 -9.63
C ASN A 168 2.83 -0.14 -9.08
N VAL A 169 2.83 -0.43 -7.77
CA VAL A 169 3.71 -1.43 -7.16
C VAL A 169 3.39 -2.83 -7.70
N VAL A 170 2.10 -3.19 -7.81
CA VAL A 170 1.69 -4.48 -8.41
C VAL A 170 2.19 -4.57 -9.85
N ARG A 171 1.95 -3.55 -10.67
CA ARG A 171 2.37 -3.53 -12.08
C ARG A 171 3.89 -3.55 -12.26
N SER A 172 4.68 -2.98 -11.34
CA SER A 172 6.13 -3.07 -11.45
C SER A 172 6.61 -4.49 -11.16
N ILE A 173 6.03 -5.15 -10.17
CA ILE A 173 6.34 -6.55 -9.85
C ILE A 173 5.94 -7.48 -10.99
N GLU A 174 4.75 -7.32 -11.57
CA GLU A 174 4.32 -8.13 -12.71
C GLU A 174 5.30 -8.02 -13.88
N ARG A 175 5.78 -6.81 -14.17
CA ARG A 175 6.80 -6.56 -15.21
C ARG A 175 8.14 -7.21 -14.86
N ASP A 176 8.60 -7.12 -13.61
CA ASP A 176 9.83 -7.78 -13.16
C ASP A 176 9.76 -9.30 -13.35
N LEU A 177 8.63 -9.91 -12.98
CA LEU A 177 8.41 -11.35 -13.09
C LEU A 177 8.26 -11.81 -14.55
N GLU A 178 7.61 -11.02 -15.39
CA GLU A 178 7.50 -11.29 -16.83
C GLU A 178 8.86 -11.23 -17.52
N GLN A 179 9.65 -10.18 -17.25
CA GLN A 179 10.99 -10.04 -17.82
C GLN A 179 11.89 -11.22 -17.42
N GLU A 180 11.84 -11.64 -16.15
CA GLU A 180 12.59 -12.81 -15.69
C GLU A 180 12.16 -14.11 -16.38
N ALA A 181 10.86 -14.31 -16.60
CA ALA A 181 10.37 -15.48 -17.32
C ALA A 181 10.90 -15.51 -18.77
N ILE A 182 10.96 -14.34 -19.42
CA ILE A 182 11.55 -14.16 -20.75
C ILE A 182 13.05 -14.48 -20.71
N ASP A 183 13.81 -13.91 -19.77
CA ASP A 183 15.25 -14.10 -19.66
C ASP A 183 15.63 -15.57 -19.45
N ARG A 184 14.88 -16.29 -18.59
CA ARG A 184 15.05 -17.73 -18.38
C ARG A 184 14.73 -18.54 -19.63
N TYR A 185 13.68 -18.16 -20.36
CA TYR A 185 13.32 -18.83 -21.62
C TYR A 185 14.40 -18.64 -22.70
N VAL A 186 14.95 -17.44 -22.83
CA VAL A 186 16.06 -17.16 -23.76
C VAL A 186 17.31 -17.96 -23.38
N ALA A 187 17.67 -18.02 -22.10
CA ALA A 187 18.82 -18.79 -21.64
C ALA A 187 18.70 -20.29 -21.97
N LEU A 188 17.50 -20.88 -21.83
CA LEU A 188 17.26 -22.27 -22.20
C LEU A 188 17.42 -22.52 -23.71
N LEU A 189 16.97 -21.59 -24.56
CA LEU A 189 17.13 -21.70 -26.00
C LEU A 189 18.60 -21.61 -26.44
N ASP A 190 19.39 -20.77 -25.76
CA ASP A 190 20.83 -20.63 -26.03
C ASP A 190 21.62 -21.87 -25.57
N GLU A 191 21.21 -22.51 -24.47
CA GLU A 191 21.81 -23.77 -23.98
C GLU A 191 21.50 -24.97 -24.91
N ASP A 192 20.27 -25.07 -25.41
CA ASP A 192 19.86 -26.12 -26.36
C ASP A 192 20.52 -25.95 -27.74
N GLY A 193 20.77 -24.71 -28.17
CA GLY A 193 21.49 -24.41 -29.42
C GLY A 193 23.01 -24.67 -29.36
N ALA A 194 23.60 -24.75 -28.16
CA ALA A 194 25.01 -25.04 -27.95
C ALA A 194 25.33 -26.55 -27.88
N ALA A 195 24.31 -27.40 -27.72
CA ALA A 195 24.47 -28.86 -27.65
C ALA A 195 24.61 -29.55 -29.02
N ASP A 196 24.41 -28.82 -30.13
CA ASP A 196 24.37 -29.34 -31.50
C ASP A 196 25.60 -28.93 -32.38
N VAL A 197 26.73 -28.54 -31.76
CA VAL A 197 28.01 -28.22 -32.44
C VAL A 197 29.16 -29.04 -31.86
#